data_AF-A0A382VZX5-F1
#
_entry.id   AF-A0A382VZX5-F1
#
_cell.length_a   1.000
_cell.length_b   1.000
_cell.length_c   1.000
_cell.angle_alpha   90.00
_cell.angle_beta   90.00
_cell.angle_gamma   90.00
#
_symmetry.space_group_name_H-M   'P 1'
#
loop_
_entity.id
_entity.type
_entity.pdbx_description
1 polymer ?
#
loop_
_entity_poly.entity_id
_entity_poly.type
_entity_poly.pdbx_seq_one_letter_code
_entity_poly.pdbx_strand_id
1 'polypeptide(L)' 'MKIDDSQERDYEVVKITNVGFVDEYGIEGLVLLKSDDGREFHMHAFSGEVARHIS' A
#
# COMPACT_ATOMS: atom_id res chain seq x y z
N MET A 1 -16.23 -11.09 4.22
CA MET A 1 -15.18 -11.58 5.13
C MET A 1 -14.96 -10.50 6.17
N LYS A 2 -15.28 -10.74 7.44
CA LYS A 2 -14.85 -9.83 8.52
C LYS A 2 -13.54 -10.39 9.04
N ILE A 3 -12.44 -9.68 8.78
CA ILE A 3 -11.14 -9.98 9.37
C ILE A 3 -11.19 -9.35 10.76
N ASP A 4 -11.52 -10.17 11.75
CA ASP A 4 -11.45 -9.82 13.18
C ASP A 4 -10.12 -10.36 13.73
N ASP A 5 -9.02 -10.04 13.05
CA ASP A 5 -7.70 -10.25 13.60
C ASP A 5 -7.46 -9.13 14.61
N SER A 6 -7.38 -9.49 15.89
CA SER A 6 -6.90 -8.58 16.92
C SER A 6 -5.57 -8.00 16.45
N GLN A 7 -5.45 -6.67 16.36
CA GLN A 7 -4.19 -6.02 16.00
C GLN A 7 -3.05 -6.62 16.82
N GLU A 8 -2.18 -7.37 16.17
CA GLU A 8 -0.97 -7.88 16.79
C GLU A 8 -0.10 -6.68 17.17
N ARG A 9 0.44 -6.67 18.39
CA ARG A 9 1.18 -5.53 18.96
C ARG A 9 2.38 -5.10 18.13
N ASP A 10 2.91 -6.00 17.31
CA ASP A 10 4.12 -5.79 16.52
C ASP A 10 3.81 -5.26 15.10
N TYR A 11 2.54 -5.09 14.74
CA TYR A 11 2.11 -4.60 13.43
C TYR A 11 1.47 -3.21 13.54
N GLU A 12 1.86 -2.33 12.63
CA GLU A 12 1.23 -1.02 12.45
C GLU A 12 0.12 -1.12 11.40
N VAL A 13 -1.07 -0.60 11.73
CA VAL A 13 -2.13 -0.45 10.72
C VAL A 13 -1.96 0.85 9.98
N VAL A 14 -1.79 0.74 8.67
CA VAL A 14 -1.63 1.86 7.74
C VAL A 14 -2.73 1.85 6.70
N LYS A 15 -3.01 3.02 6.13
CA LYS A 15 -3.99 3.21 5.06
C LYS A 15 -3.26 3.51 3.75
N ILE A 16 -3.80 3.02 2.64
CA ILE A 16 -3.36 3.42 1.31
C ILE A 16 -3.79 4.87 1.10
N THR A 17 -2.82 5.73 0.82
CA THR A 17 -3.06 7.15 0.50
C THR A 17 -2.87 7.45 -0.97
N ASN A 18 -2.06 6.66 -1.67
CA ASN A 18 -1.86 6.79 -3.11
C ASN A 18 -1.49 5.45 -3.75
N VAL A 19 -1.87 5.28 -5.01
CA VAL A 19 -1.50 4.15 -5.87
C VAL A 19 -1.08 4.71 -7.22
N GLY A 20 0.03 4.22 -7.75
CA GLY A 20 0.55 4.69 -9.03
C GLY A 20 1.65 3.80 -9.58
N PHE A 21 2.55 4.42 -10.33
CA PHE A 21 3.67 3.77 -11.01
C PHE A 21 4.96 4.52 -10.69
N VAL A 22 6.08 3.81 -10.66
CA VAL A 22 7.41 4.42 -10.48
C VAL A 22 8.06 4.88 -11.78
N ASP A 23 7.56 4.38 -12.91
CA ASP A 23 8.09 4.60 -14.24
C ASP A 23 7.00 5.03 -15.23
N GLU A 24 7.40 5.65 -16.33
CA GLU A 24 6.49 6.19 -17.36
C GLU A 24 5.76 5.10 -18.15
N TYR A 25 6.28 3.87 -18.18
CA TYR A 25 5.69 2.74 -18.89
C TYR A 25 4.68 1.96 -18.02
N GLY A 26 4.63 2.28 -16.73
CA GLY A 26 3.74 1.65 -15.76
C GLY A 26 4.06 0.18 -15.49
N ILE A 27 5.34 -0.19 -15.53
CA ILE A 27 5.78 -1.58 -15.36
C ILE A 27 5.81 -1.95 -13.87
N GLU A 28 6.32 -1.05 -13.03
CA GLU A 28 6.43 -1.25 -11.59
C GLU A 28 5.45 -0.35 -10.83
N GLY A 29 4.68 -0.97 -9.93
CA GLY A 29 3.66 -0.30 -9.15
C GLY A 29 4.23 0.46 -7.96
N LEU A 30 3.49 1.45 -7.49
CA LEU A 30 3.78 2.19 -6.27
C LEU A 30 2.53 2.23 -5.39
N VAL A 31 2.69 1.92 -4.10
CA VAL A 31 1.71 2.26 -3.06
C VAL A 31 2.37 3.15 -2.02
N LEU A 32 1.70 4.27 -1.70
CA LEU A 32 2.00 5.07 -0.53
C LEU A 32 1.05 4.67 0.60
N LEU A 33 1.63 4.28 1.72
CA LEU A 33 0.93 3.91 2.94
C LEU A 33 1.18 4.97 4.00
N LYS A 34 0.16 5.32 4.77
CA LYS A 34 0.26 6.27 5.89
C LYS A 34 -0.36 5.71 7.14
N SER A 35 0.36 5.76 8.25
CA SER A 35 -0.17 5.48 9.59
C SER A 35 -0.94 6.69 10.12
N ASP A 36 -1.75 6.46 11.16
CA ASP A 36 -2.50 7.54 11.81
C ASP A 36 -1.58 8.54 12.56
N ASP A 37 -0.34 8.14 12.89
CA ASP A 37 0.70 9.03 13.45
C ASP A 37 1.51 9.80 12.40
N GLY A 38 1.19 9.63 11.12
CA GLY A 38 1.75 10.40 10.02
C GLY A 38 3.03 9.85 9.39
N ARG A 39 3.55 8.69 9.83
CA ARG A 39 4.63 7.98 9.13
C ARG A 39 4.17 7.53 7.75
N GLU A 40 5.07 7.62 6.79
CA GLU A 40 4.82 7.23 5.39
C GLU A 40 5.72 6.05 5.01
N PHE A 41 5.14 5.07 4.32
CA PHE A 41 5.83 3.87 3.87
C PHE A 41 5.59 3.69 2.37
N HIS A 42 6.66 3.49 1.62
CA HIS A 42 6.61 3.32 0.18
C HIS A 42 6.84 1.85 -0.16
N MET A 43 6.00 1.29 -1.03
CA MET A 43 6.13 -0.08 -1.49
C MET A 43 6.11 -0.14 -3.02
N HIS A 44 7.08 -0.84 -3.59
CA HIS A 44 7.27 -1.00 -5.04
C HIS A 44 7.32 -2.47 -5.50
N ALA A 45 7.15 -3.41 -4.57
CA ALA A 45 7.40 -4.84 -4.79
C ALA A 45 6.29 -5.57 -5.58
N PHE A 46 5.64 -4.90 -6.53
CA PHE A 46 4.55 -5.48 -7.31
C PHE A 46 4.46 -4.87 -8.72
N SER A 47 3.84 -5.62 -9.63
CA SER A 47 3.63 -5.19 -11.01
C SER A 47 2.68 -3.99 -11.08
N GLY A 48 2.96 -3.06 -11.99
CA GLY A 48 2.05 -1.95 -12.30
C GLY A 48 0.66 -2.42 -12.72
N GLU A 49 0.51 -3.61 -13.29
CA GLU A 49 -0.82 -4.16 -13.62
C GLU A 49 -1.68 -4.40 -12.36
N VAL A 50 -1.05 -4.82 -11.26
CA VAL A 50 -1.75 -4.98 -9.97
C VAL A 50 -2.18 -3.62 -9.43
N ALA A 51 -1.43 -2.53 -9.68
CA ALA A 51 -1.81 -1.18 -9.26
C ALA A 51 -3.19 -0.76 -9.81
N ARG A 52 -3.57 -1.22 -11.01
CA ARG A 52 -4.88 -0.94 -11.63
C ARG A 52 -6.06 -1.61 -10.92
N HIS A 53 -5.78 -2.58 -10.05
CA HIS A 53 -6.79 -3.40 -9.37
C HIS A 53 -6.88 -3.10 -7.86
N ILE A 54 -6.09 -2.17 -7.35
CA ILE A 54 -6.17 -1.70 -5.96
C ILE A 54 -7.19 -0.55 -5.91
N SER A 55 -8.28 -0.75 -5.15
CA SER A 55 -9.41 0.17 -5.01
C SER A 55 -9.71 0.50 -3.56
#